data_AF-A0A7C3CR03-F1
#
_entry.id   AF-A0A7C3CR03-F1
#
_cell.length_a   1.000
_cell.length_b   1.000
_cell.length_c   1.000
_cell.angle_alpha   90.00
_cell.angle_beta   90.00
_cell.angle_gamma   90.00
#
_symmetry.space_group_name_H-M   'P 1'
#
loop_
_entity.id
_entity.type
_entity.pdbx_description
1 polymer ?
#
loop_
_entity_poly.entity_id
_entity_poly.type
_entity_poly.pdbx_seq_one_letter_code
_entity_poly.pdbx_strand_id
1 'polypeptide(L)'
;MDHHIETLNYLKDQRTRGSILAPVLFLDDTEITLPTRWVVCPVCNGEGKHVNPAIDCGGLTSEDFRDDPDFAENYREGVYDVRCNCCNGRTTVQEVDFDKLTQEQEKAYLIQLQEEDDDRACMLAEMAMGA
;
A
#
# COMPACT_ATOMS: atom_id res chain seq x y z
N MET A 1 13.48 -9.91 -19.19
CA MET A 1 12.43 -9.23 -18.41
C MET A 1 12.87 -7.80 -18.22
N ASP A 2 11.97 -6.85 -18.44
CA ASP A 2 12.30 -5.44 -18.33
C ASP A 2 12.29 -5.04 -16.85
N HIS A 3 13.48 -5.01 -16.25
CA HIS A 3 13.65 -4.76 -14.81
C HIS A 3 13.08 -3.41 -14.35
N HIS A 4 12.88 -2.47 -15.28
CA HIS A 4 12.26 -1.18 -15.02
C HIS A 4 10.75 -1.33 -14.76
N ILE A 5 10.04 -2.14 -15.54
CA ILE A 5 8.63 -2.47 -15.31
C ILE A 5 8.43 -3.19 -13.96
N GLU A 6 9.30 -4.14 -13.62
CA GLU A 6 9.24 -4.86 -12.34
C GLU A 6 9.44 -3.90 -11.15
N THR A 7 10.38 -2.96 -11.28
CA THR A 7 10.64 -1.92 -10.28
C THR A 7 9.43 -0.99 -10.11
N LEU A 8 8.82 -0.56 -11.21
CA LEU A 8 7.62 0.28 -11.18
C LEU A 8 6.43 -0.44 -10.54
N ASN A 9 6.23 -1.72 -10.81
CA ASN A 9 5.16 -2.51 -10.19
C ASN A 9 5.37 -2.66 -8.69
N TYR A 10 6.59 -2.98 -8.26
CA TYR A 10 6.95 -3.09 -6.84
C TYR A 10 6.73 -1.77 -6.07
N LEU A 11 7.10 -0.64 -6.67
CA LEU A 11 6.89 0.70 -6.08
C LEU A 11 5.41 1.09 -6.01
N LYS A 12 4.56 0.57 -6.91
CA LYS A 12 3.13 0.87 -6.95
C LYS A 12 2.30 -0.01 -6.00
N ASP A 13 2.77 -1.21 -5.65
CA ASP A 13 2.04 -2.17 -4.83
C ASP A 13 1.73 -1.63 -3.43
N GLN A 14 0.49 -1.76 -2.98
CA GLN A 14 0.05 -1.25 -1.67
C GLN A 14 0.72 -1.96 -0.48
N ARG A 15 1.24 -3.18 -0.69
CA ARG A 15 1.97 -3.98 0.31
C ARG A 15 3.35 -3.41 0.64
N THR A 16 3.89 -2.50 -0.19
CA THR A 16 5.23 -1.90 0.04
C THR A 16 5.17 -0.53 0.72
N ARG A 17 3.99 0.09 0.84
CA ARG A 17 3.81 1.48 1.29
C ARG A 17 3.97 1.74 2.80
N GLY A 18 4.39 0.76 3.59
CA GLY A 18 4.60 0.91 5.04
C GLY A 18 3.30 1.02 5.85
N SER A 19 3.42 1.35 7.15
CA SER A 19 2.28 1.39 8.06
C SER A 19 1.43 2.65 7.85
N ILE A 20 0.12 2.46 7.67
CA ILE A 20 -0.85 3.56 7.67
C ILE A 20 -0.94 4.09 9.10
N LEU A 21 -0.19 5.16 9.38
CA LEU A 21 -0.29 5.89 10.64
C LEU A 21 -1.59 6.69 10.67
N ALA A 22 -2.04 7.06 11.88
CA ALA A 22 -3.15 7.98 12.04
C ALA A 22 -2.82 9.28 11.29
N PRO A 23 -3.65 9.68 10.31
CA PRO A 23 -3.34 10.84 9.51
C PRO A 23 -3.48 12.11 10.33
N VAL A 24 -2.49 12.98 10.16
CA VAL A 24 -2.45 14.31 10.76
C VAL A 24 -2.84 15.30 9.67
N LEU A 25 -3.81 16.16 9.99
CA LEU A 25 -4.18 17.28 9.14
C LEU A 25 -3.28 18.47 9.48
N PHE A 26 -2.65 19.05 8.47
CA PHE A 26 -1.91 20.31 8.62
C PHE A 26 -2.80 21.48 8.17
N LEU A 27 -3.24 22.31 9.11
CA LEU A 27 -4.10 23.46 8.84
C LEU A 27 -3.53 24.70 9.54
N ASP A 28 -3.27 25.78 8.79
CA ASP A 28 -2.74 27.05 9.31
C ASP A 28 -1.55 26.85 10.27
N ASP A 29 -0.52 26.11 9.82
CA ASP A 29 0.68 25.75 10.61
C ASP A 29 0.39 24.92 11.90
N THR A 30 -0.81 24.37 12.03
CA THR A 30 -1.21 23.53 13.18
C THR A 30 -1.38 22.07 12.77
N GLU A 31 -0.82 21.16 13.58
CA GLU A 31 -0.99 19.71 13.45
C GLU A 31 -2.25 19.25 14.21
N ILE A 32 -3.28 18.85 13.47
CA ILE A 32 -4.55 18.38 14.02
C ILE A 32 -4.62 16.86 13.84
N THR A 33 -4.57 16.11 14.94
CA THR A 33 -4.83 14.66 14.90
C THR A 33 -6.31 14.42 14.61
N LEU A 34 -6.60 13.77 13.48
CA LEU A 34 -7.97 13.45 13.09
C LEU A 34 -8.51 12.27 13.92
N PRO A 35 -9.83 12.24 14.21
CA PRO A 35 -10.43 11.09 14.86
C PRO A 35 -10.33 9.88 13.93
N THR A 36 -9.89 8.75 14.47
CA THR A 36 -9.74 7.50 13.72
C THR A 36 -10.68 6.41 14.23
N ARG A 37 -11.02 5.48 13.34
CA ARG A 37 -11.72 4.23 13.64
C ARG A 37 -10.90 3.04 13.20
N TRP A 38 -11.05 1.94 13.91
CA TRP A 38 -10.40 0.68 13.54
C TRP A 38 -11.18 0.02 12.40
N VAL A 39 -10.47 -0.26 11.31
CA VAL A 39 -10.99 -1.03 10.18
C VAL A 39 -10.09 -2.24 9.93
N VAL A 40 -10.64 -3.26 9.27
CA VAL A 40 -9.84 -4.40 8.80
C VAL A 40 -8.81 -3.88 7.80
N CYS A 41 -7.57 -4.34 7.93
CA CYS A 41 -6.49 -3.88 7.05
C CYS A 41 -6.85 -4.18 5.58
N PRO A 42 -6.89 -3.17 4.69
CA PRO A 42 -7.28 -3.36 3.30
C PRO A 42 -6.24 -4.16 2.50
N VAL A 43 -4.99 -4.22 2.99
CA VAL A 43 -3.87 -4.91 2.31
C VAL A 43 -3.90 -6.41 2.57
N CYS A 44 -4.04 -6.83 3.84
CA CYS A 44 -4.06 -8.25 4.20
C CYS A 44 -5.47 -8.80 4.43
N ASN A 45 -6.52 -7.99 4.28
CA ASN A 45 -7.92 -8.37 4.54
C ASN A 45 -8.15 -9.11 5.87
N GLY A 46 -7.34 -8.78 6.89
CA GLY A 46 -7.44 -9.39 8.21
C GLY A 46 -6.54 -10.60 8.46
N GLU A 47 -5.72 -11.03 7.48
CA GLU A 47 -4.80 -12.16 7.64
C GLU A 47 -3.53 -11.80 8.44
N GLY A 48 -3.15 -10.52 8.48
CA GLY A 48 -1.94 -10.05 9.16
C GLY A 48 -0.63 -10.38 8.42
N LYS A 49 -0.73 -11.06 7.28
CA LYS A 49 0.36 -11.41 6.37
C LYS A 49 -0.07 -11.18 4.93
N HIS A 50 0.88 -11.08 4.02
CA HIS A 50 0.62 -11.11 2.58
C HIS A 50 1.82 -11.74 1.89
N VAL A 51 1.61 -12.27 0.69
CA VAL A 51 2.69 -12.75 -0.17
C VAL A 51 3.70 -11.63 -0.40
N ASN A 52 4.99 -11.96 -0.37
CA ASN A 52 6.06 -11.00 -0.60
C ASN A 52 5.90 -10.30 -1.97
N PRO A 53 5.70 -8.97 -2.01
CA PRO A 53 5.54 -8.25 -3.27
C PRO A 53 6.77 -8.34 -4.17
N ALA A 54 7.97 -8.61 -3.65
CA ALA A 54 9.15 -8.85 -4.48
C ALA A 54 9.06 -10.10 -5.37
N ILE A 55 8.16 -11.03 -5.04
CA ILE A 55 7.93 -12.29 -5.78
C ILE A 55 6.71 -12.17 -6.69
N ASP A 56 5.67 -11.47 -6.22
CA ASP A 56 4.35 -11.46 -6.86
C ASP A 56 4.11 -10.24 -7.78
N CYS A 57 4.83 -9.11 -7.60
CA CYS A 57 4.60 -7.88 -8.36
C CYS A 57 5.17 -7.89 -9.79
N GLY A 58 6.08 -8.81 -10.10
CA GLY A 58 6.62 -8.99 -11.46
C GLY A 58 5.62 -9.64 -12.42
N GLY A 59 4.53 -10.20 -11.90
CA GLY A 59 3.55 -11.00 -12.65
C GLY A 59 4.04 -12.43 -12.82
N LEU A 60 3.50 -13.35 -12.01
CA LEU A 60 3.77 -14.78 -12.16
C LEU A 60 2.85 -15.34 -13.25
N THR A 61 3.43 -15.98 -14.26
CA THR A 61 2.67 -16.60 -15.35
C THR A 61 2.36 -18.06 -15.04
N SER A 62 1.38 -18.64 -15.74
CA SER A 62 1.11 -20.08 -15.63
C SER A 62 2.26 -20.98 -16.10
N GLU A 63 3.25 -20.41 -16.80
CA GLU A 63 4.46 -21.10 -17.24
C GLU A 63 5.48 -21.21 -16.09
N ASP A 64 5.62 -20.16 -15.26
CA ASP A 64 6.47 -20.17 -14.06
C ASP A 64 6.06 -21.28 -13.08
N PHE A 65 4.76 -21.49 -12.89
CA PHE A 65 4.23 -22.57 -12.04
C PHE A 65 4.30 -23.97 -12.68
N ARG A 66 4.52 -24.05 -13.99
CA ARG A 66 4.63 -25.33 -14.72
C ARG A 66 6.07 -25.80 -14.78
N ASP A 67 7.01 -24.86 -14.96
CA ASP A 67 8.44 -25.15 -15.05
C ASP A 67 9.02 -25.52 -13.68
N ASP A 68 8.50 -24.90 -12.60
CA ASP A 68 8.91 -25.20 -11.22
C ASP A 68 7.70 -25.58 -10.33
N PRO A 69 7.39 -26.89 -10.22
CA PRO A 69 6.26 -27.36 -9.41
C PRO A 69 6.49 -27.19 -7.90
N ASP A 70 7.74 -27.13 -7.44
CA ASP A 70 8.11 -26.91 -6.03
C ASP A 70 7.82 -25.46 -5.63
N PHE A 71 8.14 -24.50 -6.50
CA PHE A 71 7.76 -23.09 -6.37
C PHE A 71 6.24 -22.91 -6.30
N ALA A 72 5.48 -23.64 -7.12
CA ALA A 72 4.02 -23.60 -7.10
C ALA A 72 3.43 -24.13 -5.79
N GLU A 73 4.04 -25.17 -5.20
CA GLU A 73 3.66 -25.73 -3.90
C GLU A 73 4.01 -24.74 -2.78
N ASN A 74 5.25 -24.26 -2.72
CA ASN A 74 5.72 -23.28 -1.73
C ASN A 74 4.92 -21.97 -1.75
N TYR A 75 4.53 -21.49 -2.94
CA TYR A 75 3.66 -20.30 -3.09
C TYR A 75 2.27 -20.56 -2.51
N ARG A 76 1.69 -21.74 -2.76
CA ARG A 76 0.38 -22.13 -2.22
C ARG A 76 0.40 -22.39 -0.72
N GLU A 77 1.49 -22.91 -0.20
CA GLU A 77 1.70 -23.14 1.24
C GLU A 77 1.98 -21.83 2.00
N GLY A 78 2.20 -20.72 1.29
CA GLY A 78 2.46 -19.41 1.90
C GLY A 78 3.88 -19.28 2.47
N VAL A 79 4.84 -20.06 1.96
CA VAL A 79 6.26 -20.01 2.38
C VAL A 79 6.86 -18.61 2.17
N TYR A 80 6.35 -17.89 1.18
CA TYR A 80 6.74 -16.53 0.84
C TYR A 80 5.89 -15.44 1.52
N ASP A 81 4.99 -15.81 2.43
CA ASP A 81 4.19 -14.85 3.16
C ASP A 81 5.07 -14.05 4.13
N VAL A 82 5.03 -12.74 4.01
CA VAL A 82 5.67 -11.82 4.92
C VAL A 82 4.64 -11.17 5.81
N ARG A 83 5.09 -10.70 6.98
CA ARG A 83 4.25 -9.90 7.89
C ARG A 83 3.75 -8.69 7.13
N CYS A 84 2.44 -8.41 7.24
CA CYS A 84 1.86 -7.30 6.51
C CYS A 84 2.49 -5.98 6.94
N ASN A 85 3.11 -5.26 5.99
CA ASN A 85 3.77 -3.99 6.26
C ASN A 85 2.79 -2.88 6.65
N CYS A 86 1.54 -2.97 6.18
CA CYS A 86 0.49 -2.01 6.44
C CYS A 86 -0.01 -2.05 7.89
N CYS A 87 -0.38 -3.23 8.39
CA CYS A 87 -0.88 -3.39 9.76
C CYS A 87 0.17 -3.90 10.75
N ASN A 88 1.40 -4.16 10.30
CA ASN A 88 2.44 -4.86 11.08
C ASN A 88 1.87 -6.13 11.75
N GLY A 89 1.13 -6.97 11.01
CA GLY A 89 0.52 -8.20 11.55
C GLY A 89 -0.60 -8.02 12.58
N ARG A 90 -1.09 -6.79 12.81
CA ARG A 90 -2.21 -6.51 13.73
C ARG A 90 -3.59 -6.83 13.17
N THR A 91 -3.70 -7.10 11.85
CA THR A 91 -4.95 -7.35 11.08
C THR A 91 -5.91 -6.16 10.93
N THR A 92 -5.71 -5.10 11.71
CA THR A 92 -6.51 -3.86 11.68
C THR A 92 -5.63 -2.63 11.54
N VAL A 93 -6.16 -1.59 10.89
CA VAL A 93 -5.54 -0.27 10.72
C VAL A 93 -6.47 0.82 11.20
N GLN A 94 -5.91 2.00 11.47
CA GLN A 94 -6.68 3.18 11.82
C GLN A 94 -6.96 3.98 10.56
N GLU A 95 -8.24 4.18 10.24
CA GLU A 95 -8.68 5.07 9.18
C GLU A 95 -9.40 6.28 9.76
N VAL A 96 -9.40 7.39 9.01
CA VAL A 96 -10.13 8.61 9.37
C VAL A 96 -11.61 8.32 9.50
N ASP A 97 -12.19 8.77 10.60
CA ASP A 97 -13.62 8.71 10.82
C ASP A 97 -14.28 9.99 10.28
N PHE A 98 -14.54 10.02 8.97
CA PHE A 98 -15.14 11.16 8.26
C PHE A 98 -16.45 11.67 8.89
N ASP A 99 -17.20 10.80 9.59
CA ASP A 99 -18.44 11.18 10.28
C ASP A 99 -18.22 12.15 11.45
N LYS A 100 -17.01 12.15 12.04
CA LYS A 100 -16.63 13.01 13.17
C LYS A 100 -15.87 14.27 12.75
N LEU A 101 -15.54 14.43 11.47
CA LEU A 101 -14.82 15.58 10.97
C LEU A 101 -15.77 16.76 10.74
N THR A 102 -15.27 17.98 10.93
CA THR A 102 -15.97 19.16 10.41
C THR A 102 -15.78 19.24 8.89
N GLN A 103 -16.71 19.87 8.17
CA GLN A 103 -16.58 20.08 6.72
C GLN A 103 -15.29 20.83 6.33
N GLU A 104 -14.80 21.71 7.20
CA GLU A 104 -13.54 22.44 7.00
C GLU A 104 -12.33 21.49 7.09
N GLN A 105 -12.30 20.63 8.12
CA GLN A 105 -11.27 19.61 8.29
C GLN A 105 -11.29 18.56 7.17
N GLU A 106 -12.48 18.13 6.76
CA GLU A 106 -12.65 17.17 5.66
C GLU A 106 -12.08 17.71 4.35
N LYS A 107 -12.43 18.95 3.99
CA LYS A 107 -11.91 19.58 2.77
C LYS A 107 -10.40 19.75 2.80
N ALA A 108 -9.87 20.24 3.92
CA ALA A 108 -8.43 20.42 4.06
C ALA A 108 -7.69 19.08 3.96
N TYR A 109 -8.23 18.02 4.56
CA TYR A 109 -7.66 16.68 4.47
C TYR A 109 -7.71 16.09 3.06
N LEU A 110 -8.82 16.29 2.33
CA LEU A 110 -8.94 15.86 0.94
C LEU A 110 -7.96 16.59 0.01
N ILE A 111 -7.73 17.88 0.24
CA ILE A 111 -6.74 18.66 -0.52
C ILE A 111 -5.35 18.09 -0.27
N GLN A 112 -4.97 17.86 0.99
CA GLN A 112 -3.68 17.27 1.34
C GLN A 112 -3.47 15.91 0.65
N LEU A 113 -4.48 15.03 0.67
CA LEU A 113 -4.43 13.74 -0.02
C LEU A 113 -4.27 13.88 -1.54
N GLN A 114 -4.95 14.85 -2.15
CA GLN A 114 -4.84 15.10 -3.59
C GLN A 114 -3.45 15.59 -3.96
N GLU A 115 -2.89 16.52 -3.19
CA GLU A 115 -1.52 17.02 -3.41
C GLU A 115 -0.48 15.89 -3.29
N GLU A 116 -0.60 15.04 -2.27
CA GLU A 116 0.29 13.88 -2.10
C GLU A 116 0.21 12.88 -3.27
N ASP A 117 -1.00 12.66 -3.82
CA ASP A 117 -1.18 11.76 -4.96
C ASP A 117 -0.70 12.40 -6.28
N ASP A 118 -0.89 13.70 -6.45
CA ASP A 118 -0.40 14.47 -7.60
C ASP A 118 1.14 14.51 -7.63
N ASP A 119 1.78 14.77 -6.48
CA ASP A 119 3.24 14.72 -6.32
C ASP A 119 3.78 13.33 -6.65
N ARG A 120 3.14 12.28 -6.12
CA ARG A 120 3.52 10.89 -6.41
C ARG A 120 3.32 10.56 -7.88
N ALA A 121 2.22 10.99 -8.49
CA ALA A 121 1.94 10.76 -9.90
C ALA A 121 2.98 11.46 -10.79
N CYS A 122 3.39 12.68 -10.44
CA CYS A 122 4.44 13.42 -11.12
C CYS A 122 5.77 12.67 -11.05
N MET A 123 6.21 12.29 -9.85
CA MET A 123 7.45 11.52 -9.64
C MET A 123 7.45 10.20 -10.42
N LEU A 124 6.33 9.47 -10.41
CA LEU A 124 6.19 8.23 -11.17
C LEU A 124 6.21 8.45 -12.68
N ALA A 125 5.63 9.54 -13.17
CA ALA A 125 5.66 9.91 -14.59
C ALA A 125 7.08 10.26 -15.05
N GLU A 126 7.86 10.96 -14.23
CA GLU A 126 9.27 11.25 -14.51
C GLU A 126 10.10 9.96 -14.58
N MET A 127 9.92 9.04 -13.62
CA MET A 127 10.59 7.73 -13.64
C MET A 127 10.18 6.86 -14.84
N ALA A 128 8.94 7.00 -15.32
CA ALA A 128 8.42 6.27 -16.47
C ALA A 128 8.90 6.83 -17.82
N MET A 129 9.17 8.13 -17.91
CA MET A 129 9.61 8.81 -19.15
C MET A 129 11.13 8.84 -19.33
N GLY A 130 11.92 8.58 -18.28
CA GLY A 130 13.39 8.58 -18.32
C GLY A 130 14.04 7.33 -18.95
N ALA A 131 13.37 6.70 -19.93
CA ALA A 131 13.83 5.49 -20.64
C ALA A 131 14.51 5.84 -21.98
#